data_AF-A0A939QXR6-F1
#
_entry.id   AF-A0A939QXR6-F1
#
_cell.length_a   1.000
_cell.length_b   1.000
_cell.length_c   1.000
_cell.angle_alpha   90.00
_cell.angle_beta   90.00
_cell.angle_gamma   90.00
#
_symmetry.space_group_name_H-M   'P 1'
#
loop_
_entity.id
_entity.type
_entity.pdbx_description
1 polymer ?
#
loop_
_entity_poly.entity_id
_entity_poly.type
_entity_poly.pdbx_seq_one_letter_code
_entity_poly.pdbx_strand_id
1 'polypeptide(L)'
;MKTLRRIATALAAMAVLASCEYFRIDEPELENDTTVPILDGNTLTYGDHQYTLDETATEGTVTFTHFPATKREFQFLQSELLGQSQPGTLALELMAFEVFRRDRAKGKKCVEMCTVSAYAKQVISNLEQKFPERRGDTGDSYWQPYLVASFLAGATQENKYQPEYPYKLSFTYSTNTPNQGEESYTFGGHVYHWVTTRGGNKDYKASVIRLYDGDVLVHGCANFYLAAPPITGNWEDTLK
;
A
#
# COMPACT_ATOMS: atom_id res chain seq x y z
N MET A 1 13.95 -35.77 -5.80
CA MET A 1 13.59 -35.61 -4.37
C MET A 1 13.52 -34.17 -3.85
N LYS A 2 14.21 -33.17 -4.44
CA LYS A 2 14.14 -31.76 -3.97
C LYS A 2 12.84 -31.02 -4.36
N THR A 3 12.20 -31.40 -5.46
CA THR A 3 10.97 -30.75 -5.97
C THR A 3 9.72 -31.07 -5.13
N LEU A 4 9.62 -32.29 -4.62
CA LEU A 4 8.51 -32.73 -3.74
C LEU A 4 8.51 -32.03 -2.37
N ARG A 5 9.68 -31.62 -1.87
CA ARG A 5 9.77 -30.88 -0.59
C ARG A 5 9.24 -29.45 -0.71
N ARG A 6 9.41 -28.78 -1.86
CA ARG A 6 8.92 -27.40 -2.05
C ARG A 6 7.39 -27.33 -2.15
N ILE A 7 6.77 -28.32 -2.79
CA ILE A 7 5.30 -28.42 -2.87
C ILE A 7 4.70 -28.72 -1.49
N ALA A 8 5.36 -29.56 -0.68
CA ALA A 8 4.93 -29.85 0.68
C ALA A 8 5.02 -28.63 1.62
N THR A 9 6.04 -27.77 1.46
CA THR A 9 6.15 -26.52 2.24
C THR A 9 5.08 -25.50 1.86
N ALA A 10 4.73 -25.37 0.56
CA ALA A 10 3.64 -24.50 0.12
C ALA A 10 2.26 -24.99 0.59
N LEU A 11 2.02 -26.30 0.58
CA LEU A 11 0.80 -26.89 1.14
C LEU A 11 0.73 -26.77 2.67
N ALA A 12 1.85 -26.85 3.38
CA ALA A 12 1.89 -26.63 4.82
C ALA A 12 1.66 -25.16 5.20
N ALA A 13 2.17 -24.20 4.42
CA ALA A 13 1.90 -22.78 4.62
C ALA A 13 0.41 -22.45 4.41
N MET A 14 -0.24 -23.07 3.42
CA MET A 14 -1.69 -22.93 3.22
C MET A 14 -2.52 -23.60 4.33
N ALA A 15 -2.02 -24.66 4.96
CA ALA A 15 -2.72 -25.35 6.05
C ALA A 15 -2.61 -24.63 7.42
N VAL A 16 -1.51 -23.91 7.68
CA VAL A 16 -1.31 -23.16 8.93
C VAL A 16 -2.17 -21.89 8.98
N LEU A 17 -2.46 -21.28 7.82
CA LEU A 17 -3.39 -20.15 7.74
C LEU A 17 -4.85 -20.55 8.03
N ALA A 18 -5.18 -21.84 8.02
CA ALA A 18 -6.52 -22.34 8.31
C ALA A 18 -6.80 -22.60 9.80
N SER A 19 -5.81 -22.46 10.70
CA SER A 19 -5.97 -22.78 12.14
C SER A 19 -5.97 -21.59 13.10
N CYS A 20 -5.97 -20.34 12.62
CA CYS A 20 -6.21 -19.17 13.46
C CYS A 20 -7.72 -18.85 13.47
N GLU A 21 -8.44 -19.42 14.43
CA GLU A 21 -9.82 -19.04 14.74
C GLU A 21 -9.88 -17.62 15.33
N TYR A 22 -9.85 -16.61 14.47
CA TYR A 22 -10.44 -15.31 14.77
C TYR A 22 -10.88 -14.65 13.46
N PHE A 23 -12.13 -14.16 13.42
CA PHE A 23 -12.82 -13.55 12.28
C PHE A 23 -13.46 -14.51 11.25
N ARG A 24 -14.61 -15.10 11.63
CA ARG A 24 -15.65 -15.44 10.64
C ARG A 24 -16.24 -14.13 10.11
N ILE A 25 -15.78 -13.68 8.96
CA ILE A 25 -16.52 -12.74 8.11
C ILE A 25 -17.27 -13.59 7.10
N ASP A 26 -18.56 -13.34 6.94
CA ASP A 26 -19.33 -13.84 5.81
C ASP A 26 -18.54 -13.60 4.51
N GLU A 27 -18.06 -14.67 3.88
CA GLU A 27 -17.53 -14.65 2.52
C GLU A 27 -18.72 -14.62 1.56
N PRO A 28 -18.89 -13.53 0.81
CA PRO A 28 -19.27 -13.68 -0.57
C PRO A 28 -18.20 -13.04 -1.44
N GLU A 29 -17.50 -13.92 -2.15
CA GLU A 29 -16.75 -13.76 -3.40
C GLU A 29 -15.43 -14.55 -3.30
N LEU A 30 -15.55 -15.87 -3.41
CA LEU A 30 -14.58 -16.61 -4.21
C LEU A 30 -14.73 -16.07 -5.65
N GLU A 31 -14.12 -14.92 -5.93
CA GLU A 31 -13.74 -14.58 -7.30
C GLU A 31 -12.93 -15.79 -7.78
N ASN A 32 -13.35 -16.44 -8.87
CA ASN A 32 -12.62 -17.52 -9.55
C ASN A 32 -11.35 -16.95 -10.22
N ASP A 33 -10.56 -16.20 -9.46
CA ASP A 33 -9.31 -15.61 -9.90
C ASP A 33 -8.23 -16.70 -9.85
N THR A 34 -8.09 -17.38 -10.98
CA THR A 34 -7.09 -18.43 -11.19
C THR A 34 -5.73 -17.87 -11.60
N THR A 35 -5.54 -16.55 -11.52
CA THR A 35 -4.27 -15.91 -11.88
C THR A 35 -3.17 -16.45 -10.98
N VAL A 36 -2.10 -16.92 -11.62
CA VAL A 36 -0.90 -17.40 -10.93
C VAL A 36 0.12 -16.28 -10.98
N PRO A 37 0.45 -15.65 -9.84
CA PRO A 37 1.49 -14.63 -9.81
C PRO A 37 2.86 -15.25 -10.14
N ILE A 38 3.68 -14.49 -10.85
CA ILE A 38 5.06 -14.86 -11.15
C ILE A 38 5.97 -13.83 -10.50
N LEU A 39 6.80 -14.27 -9.56
CA LEU A 39 7.86 -13.46 -8.96
C LEU A 39 9.19 -13.80 -9.65
N ASP A 40 9.79 -12.81 -10.30
CA ASP A 40 11.13 -12.90 -10.90
C ASP A 40 12.01 -11.76 -10.37
N GLY A 41 12.95 -12.12 -9.49
CA GLY A 41 13.79 -11.15 -8.79
C GLY A 41 12.94 -10.17 -7.96
N ASN A 42 12.98 -8.90 -8.35
CA ASN A 42 12.27 -7.81 -7.70
C ASN A 42 10.98 -7.39 -8.42
N THR A 43 10.51 -8.22 -9.36
CA THR A 43 9.31 -7.95 -10.14
C THR A 43 8.27 -9.05 -9.94
N LEU A 44 7.05 -8.65 -9.58
CA LEU A 44 5.87 -9.51 -9.53
C LEU A 44 4.96 -9.20 -10.72
N THR A 45 4.60 -10.25 -11.46
CA THR A 45 3.61 -10.19 -12.55
C THR A 45 2.31 -10.86 -12.09
N TYR A 46 1.18 -10.14 -12.22
CA TYR A 46 -0.17 -10.63 -11.92
C TYR A 46 -1.05 -10.43 -13.15
N GLY A 47 -1.31 -11.49 -13.91
CA GLY A 47 -1.97 -11.36 -15.21
C GLY A 47 -1.12 -10.50 -16.15
N ASP A 48 -1.69 -9.38 -16.63
CA ASP A 48 -1.00 -8.39 -17.48
C ASP A 48 -0.39 -7.24 -16.67
N HIS A 49 -0.46 -7.28 -15.34
CA HIS A 49 0.04 -6.23 -14.46
C HIS A 49 1.44 -6.56 -13.97
N GLN A 50 2.29 -5.53 -13.87
CA GLN A 50 3.65 -5.66 -13.36
C GLN A 50 3.88 -4.69 -12.21
N TYR A 51 4.62 -5.17 -11.21
CA TYR A 51 5.02 -4.45 -10.02
C TYR A 51 6.50 -4.71 -9.79
N THR A 52 7.32 -3.67 -9.78
CA THR A 52 8.77 -3.77 -9.57
C THR A 52 9.17 -2.92 -8.37
N LEU A 53 9.98 -3.50 -7.48
CA LEU A 53 10.57 -2.82 -6.33
C LEU A 53 12.08 -2.68 -6.53
N ASP A 54 12.56 -1.48 -6.81
CA ASP A 54 13.98 -1.17 -6.83
C ASP A 54 14.36 -0.47 -5.52
N GLU A 55 15.25 -1.07 -4.72
CA GLU A 55 15.66 -0.50 -3.44
C GLU A 55 17.18 -0.50 -3.24
N THR A 56 17.64 0.55 -2.56
CA THR A 56 19.01 0.72 -2.09
C THR A 56 18.99 0.96 -0.57
N ALA A 57 20.15 1.19 0.04
CA ALA A 57 20.24 1.48 1.46
C ALA A 57 19.52 2.78 1.89
N THR A 58 19.26 3.70 0.96
CA THR A 58 18.74 5.05 1.26
C THR A 58 17.53 5.44 0.42
N GLU A 59 17.17 4.65 -0.58
CA GLU A 59 16.10 4.97 -1.53
C GLU A 59 15.31 3.72 -1.90
N GLY A 60 14.04 3.89 -2.22
CA GLY A 60 13.18 2.85 -2.78
C GLY A 60 12.27 3.42 -3.85
N THR A 61 12.06 2.67 -4.92
CA THR A 61 11.13 3.01 -6.00
C THR A 61 10.23 1.82 -6.30
N VAL A 62 8.93 2.05 -6.29
CA VAL A 62 7.94 1.07 -6.74
C VAL A 62 7.39 1.53 -8.08
N THR A 63 7.63 0.75 -9.12
CA THR A 63 7.07 0.96 -10.47
C THR A 63 5.95 -0.04 -10.70
N PHE A 64 4.80 0.42 -11.19
CA PHE A 64 3.66 -0.46 -11.43
C PHE A 64 2.79 0.01 -12.59
N THR A 65 2.08 -0.94 -13.22
CA THR A 65 1.20 -0.67 -14.37
C THR A 65 -0.28 -0.55 -13.98
N HIS A 66 -0.66 -1.02 -12.78
CA HIS A 66 -2.04 -1.04 -12.35
C HIS A 66 -2.16 -1.01 -10.81
N PHE A 67 -3.18 -0.35 -10.29
CA PHE A 67 -3.53 -0.46 -8.87
C PHE A 67 -4.24 -1.79 -8.61
N PRO A 68 -3.88 -2.57 -7.58
CA PRO A 68 -4.50 -3.87 -7.35
C PRO A 68 -6.02 -3.76 -7.27
N ALA A 69 -6.74 -4.59 -8.04
CA ALA A 69 -8.20 -4.51 -8.14
C ALA A 69 -8.89 -5.56 -7.27
N THR A 70 -8.21 -6.67 -6.98
CA THR A 70 -8.76 -7.77 -6.17
C THR A 70 -8.03 -7.89 -4.83
N LYS A 71 -8.73 -8.44 -3.84
CA LYS A 71 -8.11 -8.77 -2.54
C LYS A 71 -6.93 -9.73 -2.73
N ARG A 72 -7.07 -10.67 -3.66
CA ARG A 72 -6.06 -11.70 -3.95
C ARG A 72 -4.78 -11.10 -4.54
N GLU A 73 -4.90 -10.19 -5.51
CA GLU A 73 -3.77 -9.46 -6.07
C GLU A 73 -3.04 -8.66 -4.98
N PHE A 74 -3.79 -7.91 -4.16
CA PHE A 74 -3.22 -7.16 -3.03
C PHE A 74 -2.49 -8.08 -2.04
N GLN A 75 -3.08 -9.23 -1.71
CA GLN A 75 -2.47 -10.21 -0.81
C GLN A 75 -1.14 -10.73 -1.34
N PHE A 76 -1.02 -11.02 -2.63
CA PHE A 76 0.26 -11.44 -3.21
C PHE A 76 1.29 -10.33 -3.20
N LEU A 77 0.89 -9.08 -3.47
CA LEU A 77 1.80 -7.95 -3.34
C LEU A 77 2.29 -7.80 -1.89
N GLN A 78 1.42 -7.98 -0.90
CA GLN A 78 1.79 -7.97 0.52
C GLN A 78 2.73 -9.12 0.90
N SER A 79 2.39 -10.37 0.55
CA SER A 79 3.15 -11.54 1.04
C SER A 79 4.44 -11.80 0.26
N GLU A 80 4.50 -11.47 -1.03
CA GLU A 80 5.59 -11.94 -1.90
C GLU A 80 6.56 -10.84 -2.35
N LEU A 81 6.16 -9.55 -2.35
CA LEU A 81 6.99 -8.48 -2.90
C LEU A 81 7.03 -7.22 -2.02
N LEU A 82 5.96 -6.45 -2.03
CA LEU A 82 5.93 -5.10 -1.48
C LEU A 82 5.86 -5.10 0.05
N GLY A 83 5.11 -6.02 0.67
CA GLY A 83 5.02 -6.10 2.14
C GLY A 83 6.27 -6.67 2.82
N GLN A 84 7.30 -7.02 2.04
CA GLN A 84 8.58 -7.53 2.56
C GLN A 84 9.59 -6.41 2.85
N SER A 85 9.32 -5.20 2.35
CA SER A 85 10.20 -4.04 2.51
C SER A 85 9.46 -2.80 3.01
N GLN A 86 10.22 -1.87 3.58
CA GLN A 86 9.71 -0.58 4.06
C GLN A 86 9.07 0.28 2.95
N PRO A 87 9.72 0.52 1.79
CA PRO A 87 9.10 1.29 0.69
C PRO A 87 7.91 0.57 0.09
N GLY A 88 8.00 -0.76 -0.08
CA GLY A 88 6.93 -1.55 -0.66
C GLY A 88 5.68 -1.50 0.22
N THR A 89 5.83 -1.59 1.54
CA THR A 89 4.71 -1.54 2.48
C THR A 89 3.99 -0.18 2.44
N LEU A 90 4.74 0.91 2.28
CA LEU A 90 4.14 2.25 2.12
C LEU A 90 3.47 2.43 0.76
N ALA A 91 4.05 1.85 -0.30
CA ALA A 91 3.40 1.80 -1.59
C ALA A 91 2.08 1.00 -1.53
N LEU A 92 2.05 -0.12 -0.79
CA LEU A 92 0.83 -0.90 -0.56
C LEU A 92 -0.24 -0.09 0.16
N GLU A 93 0.13 0.75 1.12
CA GLU A 93 -0.86 1.60 1.79
C GLU A 93 -1.46 2.64 0.83
N LEU A 94 -0.63 3.31 0.01
CA LEU A 94 -1.12 4.22 -1.03
C LEU A 94 -1.99 3.50 -2.07
N MET A 95 -1.62 2.26 -2.44
CA MET A 95 -2.45 1.41 -3.28
C MET A 95 -3.78 1.08 -2.60
N ALA A 96 -3.79 0.72 -1.31
CA ALA A 96 -4.99 0.45 -0.54
C ALA A 96 -5.92 1.67 -0.46
N PHE A 97 -5.37 2.89 -0.41
CA PHE A 97 -6.16 4.13 -0.46
C PHE A 97 -6.86 4.28 -1.80
N GLU A 98 -6.21 3.93 -2.90
CA GLU A 98 -6.81 3.96 -4.23
C GLU A 98 -7.88 2.87 -4.38
N VAL A 99 -7.63 1.66 -3.85
CA VAL A 99 -8.66 0.61 -3.78
C VAL A 99 -9.85 1.10 -2.97
N PHE A 100 -9.64 1.77 -1.83
CA PHE A 100 -10.71 2.34 -1.01
C PHE A 100 -11.52 3.40 -1.77
N ARG A 101 -10.85 4.27 -2.52
CA ARG A 101 -11.51 5.30 -3.34
C ARG A 101 -12.44 4.68 -4.38
N ARG A 102 -12.04 3.56 -4.99
CA ARG A 102 -12.82 2.83 -6.01
C ARG A 102 -13.91 1.94 -5.38
N ASP A 103 -13.57 1.23 -4.31
CA ASP A 103 -14.43 0.31 -3.56
C ASP A 103 -14.07 0.36 -2.06
N ARG A 104 -14.92 1.00 -1.26
CA ARG A 104 -14.73 1.15 0.19
C ARG A 104 -14.57 -0.19 0.90
N ALA A 105 -15.35 -1.20 0.54
CA ALA A 105 -15.35 -2.47 1.26
C ALA A 105 -14.07 -3.25 0.99
N LYS A 106 -13.61 -3.28 -0.27
CA LYS A 106 -12.32 -3.89 -0.64
C LYS A 106 -11.15 -3.10 -0.06
N GLY A 107 -11.17 -1.78 -0.14
CA GLY A 107 -10.09 -0.93 0.38
C GLY A 107 -9.91 -0.99 1.89
N LYS A 108 -11.00 -1.07 2.68
CA LYS A 108 -10.91 -1.29 4.14
C LYS A 108 -10.11 -2.54 4.47
N LYS A 109 -10.41 -3.65 3.79
CA LYS A 109 -9.68 -4.91 3.96
C LYS A 109 -8.21 -4.75 3.56
N CYS A 110 -7.91 -4.00 2.50
CA CYS A 110 -6.52 -3.76 2.08
C CYS A 110 -5.73 -2.94 3.12
N VAL A 111 -6.32 -1.88 3.66
CA VAL A 111 -5.73 -1.09 4.76
C VAL A 111 -5.47 -1.96 5.98
N GLU A 112 -6.45 -2.79 6.38
CA GLU A 112 -6.30 -3.69 7.53
C GLU A 112 -5.19 -4.74 7.33
N MET A 113 -4.86 -5.09 6.08
CA MET A 113 -3.79 -6.04 5.76
C MET A 113 -2.39 -5.41 5.82
N CYS A 114 -2.24 -4.13 5.44
CA CYS A 114 -0.93 -3.47 5.36
C CYS A 114 -0.61 -2.53 6.53
N THR A 115 -1.57 -2.26 7.42
CA THR A 115 -1.44 -1.29 8.52
C THR A 115 -1.61 -1.99 9.87
N VAL A 116 -0.83 -1.57 10.87
CA VAL A 116 -0.99 -2.02 12.26
C VAL A 116 -2.43 -1.78 12.72
N SER A 117 -3.05 -2.80 13.30
CA SER A 117 -4.49 -2.80 13.64
C SER A 117 -4.94 -1.62 14.51
N ALA A 118 -4.07 -1.13 15.40
CA ALA A 118 -4.33 0.06 16.22
C ALA A 118 -4.51 1.35 15.41
N TYR A 119 -3.93 1.42 14.21
CA TYR A 119 -3.95 2.59 13.33
C TYR A 119 -4.92 2.44 12.15
N ALA A 120 -5.25 1.22 11.73
CA ALA A 120 -6.14 0.96 10.60
C ALA A 120 -7.48 1.70 10.70
N LYS A 121 -8.09 1.76 11.89
CA LYS A 121 -9.35 2.51 12.11
C LYS A 121 -9.20 4.02 11.87
N GLN A 122 -8.07 4.59 12.28
CA GLN A 122 -7.79 6.02 12.07
C GLN A 122 -7.55 6.31 10.58
N VAL A 123 -6.79 5.44 9.91
CA VAL A 123 -6.58 5.51 8.46
C VAL A 123 -7.92 5.49 7.73
N ILE A 124 -8.76 4.49 8.00
CA ILE A 124 -10.08 4.34 7.38
C ILE A 124 -10.96 5.57 7.62
N SER A 125 -11.00 6.10 8.85
CA SER A 125 -11.77 7.31 9.18
C SER A 125 -11.30 8.54 8.38
N ASN A 126 -9.98 8.70 8.21
CA ASN A 126 -9.43 9.77 7.38
C ASN A 126 -9.78 9.57 5.90
N LEU A 127 -9.68 8.35 5.38
CA LEU A 127 -10.08 8.04 4.00
C LEU A 127 -11.57 8.29 3.77
N GLU A 128 -12.43 8.02 4.74
CA GLU A 128 -13.86 8.31 4.64
C GLU A 128 -14.14 9.80 4.49
N GLN A 129 -13.35 10.66 5.14
CA GLN A 129 -13.42 12.11 5.01
C GLN A 129 -12.86 12.61 3.68
N LYS A 130 -11.75 12.01 3.21
CA LYS A 130 -11.08 12.40 1.96
C LYS A 130 -11.81 11.92 0.72
N PHE A 131 -12.52 10.80 0.83
CA PHE A 131 -13.27 10.15 -0.24
C PHE A 131 -14.74 9.96 0.18
N PRO A 132 -15.54 11.01 0.41
CA PRO A 132 -16.92 10.88 0.85
C PRO A 132 -17.78 10.15 -0.21
N GLU A 133 -18.76 9.34 0.24
CA GLU A 133 -19.66 8.58 -0.66
C GLU A 133 -20.51 9.50 -1.54
N ARG A 134 -20.93 10.63 -0.97
CA ARG A 134 -21.69 11.66 -1.67
C ARG A 134 -20.78 12.85 -1.87
N ARG A 135 -20.57 13.24 -3.13
CA ARG A 135 -19.94 14.50 -3.49
C ARG A 135 -20.76 15.62 -2.85
N GLY A 136 -20.23 16.25 -1.81
CA GLY A 136 -20.71 17.54 -1.35
C GLY A 136 -20.49 18.58 -2.46
N ASP A 137 -21.22 19.69 -2.40
CA ASP A 137 -21.02 20.80 -3.33
C ASP A 137 -19.52 21.13 -3.45
N THR A 138 -19.10 21.45 -4.68
CA THR A 138 -17.73 21.43 -5.21
C THR A 138 -16.72 22.40 -4.56
N GLY A 139 -16.95 22.83 -3.32
CA GLY A 139 -16.09 23.69 -2.51
C GLY A 139 -15.54 23.03 -1.23
N ASP A 140 -15.82 21.76 -0.96
CA ASP A 140 -15.22 21.06 0.18
C ASP A 140 -13.74 20.75 -0.08
N SER A 141 -12.85 21.51 0.55
CA SER A 141 -11.40 21.35 0.47
C SER A 141 -10.88 20.05 1.10
N TYR A 142 -11.72 19.34 1.85
CA TYR A 142 -11.40 18.02 2.38
C TYR A 142 -11.58 16.90 1.36
N TRP A 143 -12.43 17.08 0.34
CA TRP A 143 -12.58 16.09 -0.73
C TRP A 143 -11.36 16.15 -1.66
N GLN A 144 -10.58 15.07 -1.70
CA GLN A 144 -9.30 15.01 -2.42
C GLN A 144 -9.20 13.73 -3.25
N PRO A 145 -9.99 13.59 -4.33
CA PRO A 145 -10.00 12.37 -5.14
C PRO A 145 -8.65 12.06 -5.83
N TYR A 146 -7.82 13.08 -6.00
CA TYR A 146 -6.46 13.01 -6.54
C TYR A 146 -5.39 12.72 -5.48
N LEU A 147 -5.78 12.44 -4.22
CA LEU A 147 -4.84 12.27 -3.10
C LEU A 147 -3.77 11.21 -3.38
N VAL A 148 -4.13 10.06 -3.95
CA VAL A 148 -3.14 9.02 -4.29
C VAL A 148 -2.32 9.44 -5.49
N ALA A 149 -2.96 10.04 -6.50
CA ALA A 149 -2.28 10.50 -7.71
C ALA A 149 -1.17 11.51 -7.41
N SER A 150 -1.32 12.36 -6.38
CA SER A 150 -0.29 13.33 -6.00
C SER A 150 1.02 12.72 -5.50
N PHE A 151 1.04 11.42 -5.18
CA PHE A 151 2.26 10.70 -4.82
C PHE A 151 3.03 10.12 -6.00
N LEU A 152 2.38 10.06 -7.16
CA LEU A 152 2.95 9.43 -8.34
C LEU A 152 3.85 10.39 -9.12
N ALA A 153 4.91 9.85 -9.69
CA ALA A 153 5.81 10.61 -10.55
C ALA A 153 5.04 11.33 -11.66
N GLY A 154 5.44 12.57 -11.94
CA GLY A 154 4.82 13.43 -12.96
C GLY A 154 3.53 14.13 -12.52
N ALA A 155 2.91 13.75 -11.40
CA ALA A 155 1.69 14.43 -10.92
C ALA A 155 2.04 15.78 -10.27
N THR A 156 1.45 16.87 -10.77
CA THR A 156 1.62 18.22 -10.21
C THR A 156 0.29 18.95 -10.08
N GLN A 157 0.26 20.03 -9.30
CA GLN A 157 -0.97 20.83 -9.19
C GLN A 157 -1.35 21.44 -10.56
N GLU A 158 -0.37 21.85 -11.35
CA GLU A 158 -0.53 22.48 -12.67
C GLU A 158 -1.15 21.54 -13.70
N ASN A 159 -0.79 20.26 -13.65
CA ASN A 159 -1.37 19.24 -14.53
C ASN A 159 -2.59 18.53 -13.92
N LYS A 160 -3.14 19.05 -12.81
CA LYS A 160 -4.28 18.48 -12.08
C LYS A 160 -4.01 17.06 -11.56
N TYR A 161 -2.77 16.78 -11.16
CA TYR A 161 -2.28 15.50 -10.67
C TYR A 161 -2.44 14.37 -11.67
N GLN A 162 -2.14 14.62 -12.94
CA GLN A 162 -2.02 13.58 -13.96
C GLN A 162 -0.61 12.97 -13.89
N PRO A 163 -0.45 11.73 -13.42
CA PRO A 163 0.87 11.12 -13.30
C PRO A 163 1.40 10.59 -14.63
N GLU A 164 2.70 10.33 -14.66
CA GLU A 164 3.35 9.57 -15.73
C GLU A 164 3.00 8.08 -15.64
N TYR A 165 2.97 7.43 -16.81
CA TYR A 165 2.79 5.98 -16.94
C TYR A 165 4.07 5.34 -17.51
N PRO A 166 4.55 4.19 -16.98
CA PRO A 166 4.02 3.44 -15.83
C PRO A 166 4.13 4.25 -14.53
N TYR A 167 3.23 3.96 -13.58
CA TYR A 167 3.17 4.68 -12.32
C TYR A 167 4.40 4.40 -11.47
N LYS A 168 4.89 5.43 -10.77
CA LYS A 168 6.07 5.32 -9.90
C LYS A 168 5.85 6.03 -8.59
N LEU A 169 6.19 5.36 -7.50
CA LEU A 169 6.30 5.90 -6.16
C LEU A 169 7.76 5.90 -5.73
N SER A 170 8.25 7.00 -5.20
CA SER A 170 9.65 7.14 -4.76
C SER A 170 9.73 7.53 -3.29
N PHE A 171 10.64 6.87 -2.60
CA PHE A 171 10.82 6.87 -1.15
C PHE A 171 12.30 7.11 -0.83
N THR A 172 12.57 7.93 0.18
CA THR A 172 13.93 8.10 0.71
C THR A 172 13.99 7.86 2.22
N TYR A 173 15.12 7.35 2.68
CA TYR A 173 15.40 7.03 4.09
C TYR A 173 16.54 7.90 4.63
N SER A 174 16.53 8.11 5.94
CA SER A 174 17.64 8.80 6.61
C SER A 174 18.88 7.90 6.72
N THR A 175 20.04 8.44 6.34
CA THR A 175 21.36 7.79 6.50
C THR A 175 21.86 7.75 7.94
N ASN A 176 21.28 8.55 8.86
CA ASN A 176 21.79 8.68 10.22
C ASN A 176 21.33 7.54 11.15
N THR A 177 20.40 6.70 10.68
CA THR A 177 19.88 5.51 11.38
C THR A 177 19.46 4.45 10.35
N PRO A 178 20.36 3.94 9.50
CA PRO A 178 19.99 2.85 8.61
C PRO A 178 19.65 1.64 9.49
N ASN A 179 18.40 1.20 9.44
CA ASN A 179 17.94 -0.07 10.00
C ASN A 179 18.08 -0.27 11.53
N GLN A 180 18.33 0.77 12.33
CA GLN A 180 18.24 0.68 13.79
C GLN A 180 16.87 1.17 14.24
N GLY A 181 15.85 0.33 14.01
CA GLY A 181 14.50 0.61 14.49
C GLY A 181 14.44 0.61 16.01
N GLU A 182 13.53 1.42 16.58
CA GLU A 182 13.28 1.42 18.02
C GLU A 182 12.51 0.14 18.39
N GLU A 183 12.95 -0.57 19.43
CA GLU A 183 12.17 -1.70 19.95
C GLU A 183 10.81 -1.22 20.45
N SER A 184 9.75 -1.84 19.94
CA SER A 184 8.39 -1.62 20.41
C SER A 184 7.83 -2.91 20.99
N TYR A 185 7.86 -3.01 22.31
CA TYR A 185 7.23 -4.10 23.06
C TYR A 185 5.71 -4.09 22.92
N THR A 186 5.11 -2.91 22.72
CA THR A 186 3.66 -2.74 22.54
C THR A 186 3.16 -3.43 21.27
N PHE A 187 3.96 -3.41 20.21
CA PHE A 187 3.58 -3.93 18.90
C PHE A 187 4.38 -5.19 18.51
N GLY A 188 5.34 -5.63 19.31
CA GLY A 188 6.11 -6.85 19.06
C GLY A 188 7.04 -6.74 17.86
N GLY A 189 7.78 -5.65 17.73
CA GLY A 189 8.68 -5.44 16.60
C GLY A 189 9.57 -4.21 16.70
N HIS A 190 10.25 -3.88 15.61
CA HIS A 190 11.09 -2.70 15.47
C HIS A 190 10.37 -1.62 14.65
N VAL A 191 10.19 -0.45 15.23
CA VAL A 191 9.59 0.70 14.55
C VAL A 191 10.68 1.48 13.83
N TYR A 192 10.51 1.62 12.53
CA TYR A 192 11.33 2.44 11.67
C TYR A 192 10.57 3.73 11.39
N HIS A 193 11.12 4.82 11.91
CA HIS A 193 10.70 6.14 11.52
C HIS A 193 11.43 6.52 10.23
N TRP A 194 10.84 7.42 9.44
CA TRP A 194 11.46 8.08 8.28
C TRP A 194 11.40 7.30 6.97
N VAL A 195 10.27 7.47 6.30
CA VAL A 195 10.24 7.45 4.85
C VAL A 195 9.71 8.78 4.36
N THR A 196 10.53 9.50 3.60
CA THR A 196 10.12 10.70 2.89
C THR A 196 9.57 10.28 1.53
N THR A 197 8.29 10.57 1.29
CA THR A 197 7.69 10.45 -0.04
C THR A 197 7.63 11.82 -0.70
N ARG A 198 7.85 11.86 -2.01
CA ARG A 198 7.65 13.08 -2.81
C ARG A 198 6.21 13.16 -3.29
N GLY A 199 5.31 13.39 -2.34
CA GLY A 199 3.85 13.46 -2.55
C GLY A 199 3.32 14.82 -2.97
N GLY A 200 4.06 15.55 -3.81
CA GLY A 200 3.86 16.97 -4.12
C GLY A 200 5.13 17.79 -3.88
N ASN A 201 5.01 19.12 -3.72
CA ASN A 201 6.16 20.03 -3.51
C ASN A 201 6.81 19.92 -2.11
N LYS A 202 6.59 18.82 -1.38
CA LYS A 202 7.05 18.62 0.00
C LYS A 202 7.36 17.16 0.29
N ASP A 203 8.23 16.98 1.28
CA ASP A 203 8.63 15.71 1.84
C ASP A 203 7.67 15.30 2.98
N TYR A 204 7.04 14.14 2.86
CA TYR A 204 6.11 13.61 3.87
C TYR A 204 6.68 12.41 4.59
N LYS A 205 6.70 12.46 5.93
CA LYS A 205 7.22 11.37 6.76
C LYS A 205 6.15 10.33 7.04
N ALA A 206 6.51 9.07 6.87
CA ALA A 206 5.78 7.92 7.37
C ALA A 206 6.68 7.03 8.24
N SER A 207 6.05 6.09 8.95
CA SER A 207 6.72 5.08 9.78
C SER A 207 6.14 3.70 9.50
N VAL A 208 7.01 2.71 9.49
CA VAL A 208 6.68 1.30 9.34
C VAL A 208 7.24 0.53 10.52
N ILE A 209 6.61 -0.58 10.87
CA ILE A 209 7.10 -1.51 11.86
C ILE A 209 7.45 -2.83 11.17
N ARG A 210 8.56 -3.44 11.55
CA ARG A 210 8.84 -4.85 11.26
C ARG A 210 8.55 -5.66 12.51
N LEU A 211 7.54 -6.52 12.45
CA LEU A 211 7.18 -7.45 13.50
C LEU A 211 8.25 -8.54 13.65
N TYR A 212 8.32 -9.18 14.82
CA TYR A 212 9.31 -10.23 15.08
C TYR A 212 9.11 -11.50 14.23
N ASP A 213 7.90 -11.72 13.72
CA ASP A 213 7.60 -12.80 12.76
C ASP A 213 8.06 -12.48 11.32
N GLY A 214 8.48 -11.23 11.06
CA GLY A 214 9.05 -10.78 9.81
C GLY A 214 8.15 -9.81 9.03
N ASP A 215 6.86 -9.73 9.36
CA ASP A 215 5.89 -8.89 8.65
C ASP A 215 6.23 -7.41 8.76
N VAL A 216 6.06 -6.67 7.66
CA VAL A 216 6.23 -5.22 7.63
C VAL A 216 4.86 -4.58 7.48
N LEU A 217 4.52 -3.70 8.41
CA LEU A 217 3.24 -2.99 8.45
C LEU A 217 3.45 -1.50 8.57
N VAL A 218 2.52 -0.71 8.04
CA VAL A 218 2.48 0.72 8.32
C VAL A 218 2.09 0.94 9.77
N HIS A 219 2.95 1.66 10.50
CA HIS A 219 2.71 2.06 11.87
C HIS A 219 2.09 3.46 11.95
N GLY A 220 2.39 4.35 11.00
CA GLY A 220 1.76 5.67 10.98
C GLY A 220 2.16 6.52 9.79
N CYS A 221 1.14 7.12 9.16
CA CYS A 221 1.24 7.85 7.89
C CYS A 221 0.38 9.12 7.87
N ALA A 222 0.17 9.80 9.01
CA ALA A 222 -0.74 10.94 9.12
C ALA A 222 -0.51 12.05 8.06
N ASN A 223 0.71 12.15 7.55
CA ASN A 223 1.09 13.09 6.50
C ASN A 223 0.54 12.72 5.11
N PHE A 224 0.19 11.46 4.84
CA PHE A 224 -0.35 11.06 3.54
C PHE A 224 -1.70 11.73 3.26
N TYR A 225 -2.47 12.11 4.29
CA TYR A 225 -3.74 12.82 4.16
C TYR A 225 -3.60 14.34 3.96
N LEU A 226 -2.39 14.87 4.10
CA LEU A 226 -2.09 16.31 4.06
C LEU A 226 -1.28 16.68 2.81
N ALA A 227 -1.04 15.71 1.93
CA ALA A 227 -0.01 15.84 0.91
C ALA A 227 -0.43 16.67 -0.32
N ALA A 228 -1.72 16.69 -0.62
CA ALA A 228 -2.20 17.26 -1.87
C ALA A 228 -2.86 18.63 -1.64
N PRO A 229 -2.24 19.74 -2.10
CA PRO A 229 -2.92 21.02 -2.24
C PRO A 229 -4.29 20.91 -2.94
N PRO A 230 -5.31 21.68 -2.50
CA PRO A 230 -6.56 21.82 -3.23
C PRO A 230 -6.35 22.24 -4.69
N ILE A 231 -6.99 21.55 -5.64
CA ILE A 231 -7.17 22.06 -7.01
C ILE A 231 -8.58 22.63 -7.18
N THR A 232 -8.70 23.71 -7.95
CA THR A 232 -9.98 24.29 -8.33
C THR A 232 -10.44 23.70 -9.67
N GLY A 233 -11.75 23.49 -9.83
CA GLY A 233 -12.34 22.97 -11.07
C GLY A 233 -12.53 21.44 -11.10
N ASN A 234 -12.81 20.91 -12.29
CA ASN A 234 -13.06 19.48 -12.47
C ASN A 234 -11.75 18.69 -12.53
N TRP A 235 -11.70 17.59 -11.78
CA TRP A 235 -10.71 16.53 -11.91
C TRP A 235 -11.30 15.41 -12.78
N GLU A 236 -10.44 14.72 -13.52
CA GLU A 236 -10.80 13.52 -14.27
C GLU A 236 -10.09 12.33 -13.63
N ASP A 237 -10.75 11.18 -13.58
CA ASP A 237 -10.13 9.96 -13.09
C ASP A 237 -9.12 9.46 -14.13
N THR A 238 -7.84 9.60 -13.81
CA THR A 238 -6.73 9.27 -14.71
C THR A 238 -5.90 8.08 -14.23
N LEU A 239 -6.24 7.54 -13.06
CA LEU A 239 -5.64 6.31 -12.55
C LEU A 239 -6.37 5.12 -13.17
N LYS A 240 -5.62 4.31 -13.92
CA LYS A 240 -6.10 3.10 -14.56
C LYS A 240 -6.20 1.94 -13.57
#